data_AF-A0A820D860-F1
#
_entry.id   AF-A0A820D860-F1
#
_cell.length_a   1.000
_cell.length_b   1.000
_cell.length_c   1.000
_cell.angle_alpha   90.00
_cell.angle_beta   90.00
_cell.angle_gamma   90.00
#
_symmetry.space_group_name_H-M   'P 1'
#
loop_
_entity.id
_entity.type
_entity.pdbx_description
1 polymer ?
#
loop_
_entity_poly.entity_id
_entity_poly.type
_entity_poly.pdbx_seq_one_letter_code
_entity_poly.pdbx_strand_id
1 'polypeptide(L)'
;MTEERIDELMNSFRSSFWIDERRWFVRCMSDVHRIRFETVSKAFRYIDEKLPSVFKSTDSQDNIERLYTTMDSISDVTLSSQSIASKICFPKLNSLSVKCPINDQYWSMVSNLHQVSSLSLHL
;
A
#
# COMPACT_ATOMS: atom_id res chain seq x y z
N MET A 1 15.28 -8.19 -3.43
CA MET A 1 15.79 -7.34 -4.53
C MET A 1 16.63 -6.23 -3.91
N THR A 2 17.84 -5.94 -4.40
CA THR A 2 18.68 -4.85 -3.87
C THR A 2 18.13 -3.49 -4.27
N GLU A 3 18.48 -2.43 -3.54
CA GLU A 3 17.99 -1.07 -3.83
C GLU A 3 18.42 -0.60 -5.23
N GLU A 4 19.67 -0.87 -5.62
CA GLU A 4 20.17 -0.59 -6.97
C GLU A 4 19.32 -1.27 -8.05
N ARG A 5 18.93 -2.54 -7.83
CA ARG A 5 18.10 -3.27 -8.79
C ARG A 5 16.68 -2.71 -8.87
N ILE A 6 16.16 -2.18 -7.76
CA ILE A 6 14.89 -1.46 -7.75
C ILE A 6 15.04 -0.18 -8.59
N ASP A 7 16.12 0.58 -8.43
CA ASP A 7 16.32 1.81 -9.20
C ASP A 7 16.48 1.59 -10.70
N GLU A 8 17.30 0.60 -11.10
CA GLU A 8 17.42 0.20 -12.51
C GLU A 8 16.05 -0.11 -13.12
N LEU A 9 15.27 -0.91 -12.41
CA LEU A 9 13.94 -1.31 -12.82
C LEU A 9 12.99 -0.10 -12.90
N MET A 10 12.97 0.75 -11.88
CA MET A 10 12.14 1.95 -11.85
C MET A 10 12.50 2.91 -12.99
N ASN A 11 13.79 3.05 -13.30
CA ASN A 11 14.26 3.87 -14.43
C ASN A 11 13.79 3.31 -15.77
N SER A 12 13.70 1.98 -15.94
CA SER A 12 13.16 1.38 -17.17
C SER A 12 11.69 1.72 -17.43
N PHE A 13 10.94 2.10 -16.38
CA PHE A 13 9.53 2.50 -16.47
C PHE A 13 9.30 4.02 -16.57
N ARG A 14 10.35 4.84 -16.48
CA ARG A 14 10.26 6.31 -16.66
C ARG A 14 10.26 6.73 -18.14
N SER A 15 9.72 5.91 -19.02
CA SER A 15 9.63 6.25 -20.46
C SER A 15 8.32 6.98 -20.77
N SER A 16 8.33 7.78 -21.84
CA SER A 16 7.15 8.50 -22.34
C SER A 16 5.99 7.56 -22.67
N PHE A 17 6.30 6.32 -23.08
CA PHE A 17 5.29 5.28 -23.32
C PHE A 17 4.42 5.03 -22.07
N TRP A 18 5.01 4.91 -20.89
CA TRP A 18 4.25 4.65 -19.66
C TRP A 18 3.58 5.92 -19.13
N ILE A 19 4.34 7.02 -19.05
CA ILE A 19 3.89 8.24 -18.37
C ILE A 19 2.97 9.07 -19.26
N ASP A 20 3.38 9.37 -20.49
CA ASP A 20 2.68 10.35 -21.34
C ASP A 20 1.57 9.69 -22.16
N GLU A 21 1.86 8.58 -22.82
CA GLU A 21 0.91 7.91 -23.72
C GLU A 21 -0.16 7.13 -22.95
N ARG A 22 0.26 6.38 -21.91
CA ARG A 22 -0.65 5.54 -21.14
C ARG A 22 -1.20 6.22 -19.89
N ARG A 23 -0.56 7.28 -19.40
CA ARG A 23 -0.89 7.92 -18.11
C ARG A 23 -0.86 6.92 -16.96
N TRP A 24 0.09 6.00 -17.03
CA TRP A 24 0.35 5.01 -16.00
C TRP A 24 1.51 5.49 -15.15
N PHE A 25 1.47 5.18 -13.87
CA PHE A 25 2.64 5.21 -13.01
C PHE A 25 2.93 3.79 -12.54
N VAL A 26 4.21 3.52 -12.30
CA VAL A 26 4.69 2.23 -11.84
C VAL A 26 5.11 2.36 -10.39
N ARG A 27 4.68 1.40 -9.57
CA ARG A 27 5.07 1.28 -8.18
C ARG A 27 5.86 0.00 -7.97
N CYS A 28 6.92 0.11 -7.17
CA CYS A 28 7.68 -1.04 -6.69
C CYS A 28 7.66 -1.07 -5.16
N MET A 29 7.37 -2.26 -4.61
CA MET A 29 7.27 -2.53 -3.17
C MET A 29 8.19 -3.71 -2.82
N SER A 30 9.19 -3.48 -1.95
CA SER A 30 10.33 -4.40 -1.77
C SER A 30 10.03 -5.67 -0.99
N ASP A 31 9.20 -5.58 0.05
CA ASP A 31 8.77 -6.68 0.90
C ASP A 31 7.82 -7.64 0.17
N VAL A 32 7.13 -7.16 -0.87
CA VAL A 32 6.18 -7.96 -1.66
C VAL A 32 6.82 -8.58 -2.91
N HIS A 33 8.05 -8.21 -3.32
CA HIS A 33 8.66 -8.67 -4.58
C HIS A 33 7.73 -8.46 -5.80
N ARG A 34 6.86 -7.43 -5.75
CA ARG A 34 5.85 -7.15 -6.78
C ARG A 34 6.07 -5.76 -7.38
N ILE A 35 5.87 -5.70 -8.69
CA ILE A 35 5.77 -4.45 -9.46
C ILE A 35 4.29 -4.28 -9.80
N ARG A 36 3.72 -3.13 -9.48
CA ARG A 36 2.33 -2.79 -9.84
C ARG A 36 2.34 -1.67 -10.86
N PHE A 37 1.50 -1.82 -11.88
CA PHE A 37 1.22 -0.80 -12.88
C PHE A 37 -0.17 -0.24 -12.61
N GLU A 38 -0.26 1.07 -12.44
CA GLU A 38 -1.50 1.70 -11.99
C GLU A 38 -1.80 2.98 -12.77
N THR A 39 -3.09 3.25 -12.93
CA THR A 39 -3.61 4.49 -13.55
C THR A 39 -4.03 5.47 -12.47
N VAL A 40 -3.96 6.77 -12.76
CA VAL A 40 -4.30 7.89 -11.85
C VAL A 40 -5.70 7.79 -11.20
N SER A 41 -6.63 7.00 -11.76
CA SER A 41 -8.05 7.01 -11.39
C SER A 41 -8.53 5.99 -10.34
N LYS A 42 -7.67 5.18 -9.71
CA LYS A 42 -8.18 4.05 -8.90
C LYS A 42 -8.14 4.27 -7.39
N ALA A 43 -9.23 3.85 -6.75
CA ALA A 43 -9.28 3.56 -5.32
C ALA A 43 -8.35 2.37 -5.01
N PHE A 44 -7.61 2.47 -3.89
CA PHE A 44 -6.51 1.56 -3.61
C PHE A 44 -6.93 0.41 -2.70
N ARG A 45 -6.86 -0.80 -3.26
CA ARG A 45 -6.95 -2.05 -2.52
C ARG A 45 -5.55 -2.62 -2.25
N TYR A 46 -5.27 -2.90 -0.98
CA TYR A 46 -4.06 -3.58 -0.54
C TYR A 46 -4.42 -4.97 -0.01
N ILE A 47 -3.72 -6.01 -0.50
CA ILE A 47 -4.06 -7.43 -0.30
C ILE A 47 -2.81 -8.24 0.12
N ASP A 48 -1.81 -7.58 0.71
CA ASP A 48 -0.55 -8.24 1.01
C ASP A 48 -0.36 -8.42 2.53
N GLU A 49 0.26 -9.53 2.91
CA GLU A 49 0.44 -9.93 4.30
C GLU A 49 1.38 -9.01 5.10
N LYS A 50 2.09 -8.09 4.44
CA LYS A 50 3.00 -7.14 5.09
C LYS A 50 2.89 -5.79 4.39
N LEU A 51 3.06 -4.72 5.17
CA LEU A 51 3.14 -3.37 4.63
C LEU A 51 4.52 -3.09 4.05
N PRO A 52 4.61 -2.30 2.96
CA PRO A 52 5.85 -2.11 2.27
C PRO A 52 6.89 -1.38 3.09
N SER A 53 8.09 -1.97 3.19
CA SER A 53 9.25 -1.34 3.83
C SER A 53 9.98 -0.38 2.90
N VAL A 54 9.89 -0.61 1.58
CA VAL A 54 10.35 0.32 0.54
C VAL A 54 9.22 0.54 -0.45
N PHE A 55 9.02 1.79 -0.82
CA PHE A 55 8.08 2.21 -1.84
C PHE A 55 8.81 3.12 -2.82
N LYS A 56 8.79 2.79 -4.12
CA LYS A 56 9.22 3.70 -5.20
C LYS A 56 8.10 3.85 -6.21
N SER A 57 7.91 5.07 -6.70
CA SER A 57 6.94 5.39 -7.75
C SER A 57 7.61 6.18 -8.88
N THR A 58 7.10 6.03 -10.10
CA THR A 58 7.45 6.92 -11.21
C THR A 58 6.67 8.24 -11.18
N ASP A 59 5.58 8.31 -10.41
CA ASP A 59 4.88 9.56 -10.13
C ASP A 59 5.55 10.28 -8.95
N SER A 60 5.91 11.55 -9.15
CA SER A 60 6.57 12.39 -8.13
C SER A 60 5.64 12.80 -6.99
N GLN A 61 4.33 12.75 -7.20
CA GLN A 61 3.31 13.06 -6.19
C GLN A 61 2.89 11.84 -5.38
N ASP A 62 3.44 10.68 -5.73
CA ASP A 62 3.05 9.40 -5.17
C ASP A 62 4.10 8.91 -4.18
N ASN A 63 3.63 8.56 -2.99
CA ASN A 63 4.49 8.16 -1.89
C ASN A 63 3.71 7.23 -0.94
N ILE A 64 4.44 6.64 0.00
CA ILE A 64 3.89 5.64 0.91
C ILE A 64 2.80 6.21 1.84
N GLU A 65 2.88 7.49 2.23
CA GLU A 65 1.85 8.14 3.06
C GLU A 65 0.55 8.34 2.27
N ARG A 66 0.67 8.74 1.00
CA ARG A 66 -0.47 8.83 0.08
C ARG A 66 -1.13 7.47 -0.09
N LEU A 67 -0.34 6.40 -0.27
CA LEU A 67 -0.86 5.03 -0.34
C LEU A 67 -1.72 4.71 0.90
N TYR A 68 -1.23 4.97 2.12
CA TYR A 68 -1.98 4.71 3.35
C TYR A 68 -3.22 5.60 3.51
N THR A 69 -3.13 6.89 3.17
CA THR A 69 -4.23 7.84 3.35
C THR A 69 -5.37 7.69 2.32
N THR A 70 -5.09 7.05 1.18
CA THR A 70 -6.05 6.84 0.10
C THR A 70 -6.55 5.40 -0.03
N MET A 71 -6.03 4.50 0.80
CA MET A 71 -6.45 3.10 0.86
C MET A 71 -7.92 2.98 1.27
N ASP A 72 -8.71 2.28 0.46
CA ASP A 72 -10.13 2.03 0.74
C ASP A 72 -10.37 0.62 1.30
N SER A 73 -9.42 -0.29 1.07
CA SER A 73 -9.56 -1.69 1.43
C SER A 73 -8.21 -2.30 1.82
N ILE A 74 -8.19 -3.00 2.95
CA ILE A 74 -7.05 -3.77 3.45
C ILE A 74 -7.49 -5.21 3.67
N SER A 75 -6.66 -6.17 3.25
CA SER A 75 -6.79 -7.56 3.67
C SER A 75 -5.45 -8.17 4.09
N ASP A 76 -5.52 -9.01 5.11
CA ASP A 76 -4.46 -9.95 5.53
C ASP A 76 -3.14 -9.34 6.02
N VAL A 77 -3.08 -8.02 6.24
CA VAL A 77 -1.87 -7.34 6.70
C VAL A 77 -1.45 -7.79 8.10
N THR A 78 -0.25 -8.36 8.19
CA THR A 78 0.47 -8.68 9.43
C THR A 78 1.44 -7.55 9.76
N LEU A 79 1.26 -6.95 10.93
CA LEU A 79 2.09 -5.85 11.42
C LEU A 79 3.18 -6.41 12.33
N SER A 80 4.28 -6.88 11.73
CA SER A 80 5.37 -7.51 12.49
C SER A 80 6.40 -6.51 13.05
N SER A 81 6.26 -5.20 12.81
CA SER A 81 7.21 -4.20 13.33
C SER A 81 6.51 -3.07 14.09
N GLN A 82 6.85 -2.94 15.38
CA GLN A 82 6.27 -1.96 16.29
C GLN A 82 6.64 -0.50 15.96
N SER A 83 7.66 -0.26 15.13
CA SER A 83 8.20 1.08 14.87
C SER A 83 7.47 1.86 13.77
N ILE A 84 6.82 1.20 12.82
CA ILE A 84 6.11 1.86 11.71
C ILE A 84 4.64 2.13 12.08
N ALA A 85 4.10 1.26 12.93
CA ALA A 85 2.71 1.24 13.37
C ALA A 85 2.17 2.57 13.92
N SER A 86 2.97 3.31 14.67
CA SER A 86 2.54 4.58 15.30
C SER A 86 2.35 5.73 14.31
N LYS A 87 2.80 5.59 13.05
CA LYS A 87 2.70 6.62 12.01
C LYS A 87 1.71 6.27 10.90
N ILE A 88 1.11 5.08 10.93
CA ILE A 88 0.20 4.63 9.88
C ILE A 88 -1.23 4.93 10.30
N CYS A 89 -1.96 5.60 9.42
CA CYS A 89 -3.38 5.91 9.60
C CYS A 89 -4.11 5.64 8.29
N PHE A 90 -5.24 4.93 8.36
CA PHE A 90 -6.09 4.62 7.21
C PHE A 90 -7.43 5.37 7.27
N PRO A 91 -7.44 6.69 7.02
CA PRO A 91 -8.61 7.54 7.24
C PRO A 91 -9.78 7.26 6.29
N LYS A 92 -9.53 6.65 5.11
CA LYS A 92 -10.54 6.36 4.09
C LYS A 92 -10.90 4.88 4.00
N LEU A 93 -10.52 4.08 4.99
CA LEU A 93 -10.74 2.65 4.96
C LEU A 93 -12.24 2.33 5.04
N ASN A 94 -12.75 1.68 4.00
CA ASN A 94 -14.15 1.28 3.89
C ASN A 94 -14.32 -0.23 4.08
N SER A 95 -13.33 -1.03 3.68
CA SER A 95 -13.34 -2.48 3.83
C SER A 95 -12.10 -2.96 4.57
N LEU A 96 -12.30 -3.81 5.56
CA LEU A 96 -11.24 -4.37 6.38
C LEU A 96 -11.36 -5.88 6.46
N SER A 97 -10.27 -6.59 6.17
CA SER A 97 -10.14 -8.02 6.41
C SER A 97 -8.92 -8.29 7.29
N VAL A 98 -9.14 -8.99 8.40
CA VAL A 98 -8.13 -9.25 9.43
C VAL A 98 -8.02 -10.74 9.70
N LYS A 99 -6.77 -11.22 9.81
CA LYS A 99 -6.46 -12.57 10.28
C LYS A 99 -6.30 -12.59 11.81
N CYS A 100 -7.00 -13.51 12.46
CA CYS A 100 -6.93 -13.72 13.91
C CYS A 100 -5.66 -14.50 14.30
N PRO A 101 -5.15 -14.31 15.54
CA PRO A 101 -5.62 -13.38 16.56
C PRO A 101 -5.24 -11.91 16.25
N ILE A 102 -6.15 -10.99 16.53
CA ILE A 102 -5.97 -9.55 16.27
C ILE A 102 -5.12 -8.94 17.40
N ASN A 103 -4.10 -8.17 17.03
CA ASN A 103 -3.29 -7.38 17.97
C ASN A 103 -3.97 -6.02 18.20
N ASP A 104 -4.01 -5.53 19.45
CA ASP A 104 -4.54 -4.20 19.81
C ASP A 104 -3.91 -3.06 19.01
N GLN A 105 -2.66 -3.24 18.58
CA GLN A 105 -1.94 -2.31 17.70
C GLN A 105 -2.62 -2.11 16.33
N TYR A 106 -3.44 -3.06 15.89
CA TYR A 106 -4.18 -2.96 14.63
C TYR A 106 -5.28 -1.88 14.72
N TRP A 107 -5.97 -1.83 15.87
CA TRP A 107 -7.09 -0.91 16.07
C TRP A 107 -6.66 0.55 16.16
N SER A 108 -5.44 0.82 16.63
CA SER A 108 -4.93 2.20 16.70
C SER A 108 -4.63 2.81 15.32
N MET A 109 -4.45 2.01 14.27
CA MET A 109 -4.22 2.50 12.89
C MET A 109 -5.50 2.79 12.12
N VAL A 110 -6.59 2.11 12.49
CA VAL A 110 -7.90 2.30 11.89
C VAL A 110 -8.66 3.37 12.68
N SER A 111 -8.18 4.60 12.58
CA SER A 111 -8.73 5.77 13.29
C SER A 111 -10.24 5.99 13.06
N ASN A 112 -10.74 5.53 11.91
CA ASN A 112 -12.14 5.63 11.51
C ASN A 112 -12.84 4.26 11.45
N LEU A 113 -12.57 3.35 12.39
CA LEU A 113 -13.19 2.02 12.41
C LEU A 113 -14.73 2.07 12.31
N HIS A 114 -15.34 3.08 12.93
CA HIS A 114 -16.79 3.32 12.89
C HIS A 114 -17.34 3.64 11.49
N GLN A 115 -16.48 3.98 10.52
CA GLN A 115 -16.85 4.27 9.12
C GLN A 115 -16.61 3.08 8.19
N VAL A 116 -16.01 2.00 8.68
CA VAL A 116 -15.79 0.77 7.90
C VAL A 116 -17.16 0.12 7.64
N SER A 117 -17.52 -0.06 6.37
CA SER A 117 -18.78 -0.68 5.96
C SER A 117 -18.70 -2.21 5.81
N SER A 118 -17.49 -2.77 5.71
CA SER A 118 -17.27 -4.21 5.56
C SER A 118 -16.11 -4.68 6.44
N LEU A 119 -16.37 -5.66 7.32
CA LEU A 119 -15.36 -6.30 8.17
C LEU A 119 -15.40 -7.82 7.97
N SER A 120 -14.27 -8.40 7.60
CA SER A 120 -14.06 -9.85 7.50
C SER A 120 -13.02 -10.32 8.52
N LEU A 121 -13.32 -11.41 9.22
CA LEU A 121 -12.42 -12.03 10.20
C LEU A 121 -12.06 -13.44 9.72
N HIS A 122 -10.77 -13.71 9.55
CA HIS A 122 -10.24 -15.02 9.15
C HIS A 122 -9.58 -15.70 10.35
N LEU A 123 -9.90 -16.97 10.59
CA LEU A 123 -9.32 -17.79 11.66
C LEU A 123 -7.95 -18.35 11.29
#